data_AF-A0A173SZS2-F1
#
_entry.id   AF-A0A173SZS2-F1
#
_cell.length_a   1.000
_cell.length_b   1.000
_cell.length_c   1.000
_cell.angle_alpha   90.00
_cell.angle_beta   90.00
_cell.angle_gamma   90.00
#
_symmetry.space_group_name_H-M   'P 1'
#
loop_
_entity.id
_entity.type
_entity.pdbx_description
1 polymer ?
#
loop_
_entity_poly.entity_id
_entity_poly.type
_entity_poly.pdbx_seq_one_letter_code
_entity_poly.pdbx_strand_id
1 'polypeptide(L)'
;MEEVQQKNPEEIENDKKGLVKWVKEHKDQLALAGVSVAAVIAVILGLKNKDSITNVWLTLKDEIKKGKPLSAKWYEKADLEELKDVRDSVQKAYLNPKLSMETRGHLWDLLPVIDNAIGKREWAGKEYGFPVKSENGWHLSSD
;
A
#
# COMPACT_ATOMS: atom_id res chain seq x y z
N MET A 1 -31.18 -8.41 -27.58
CA MET A 1 -29.80 -8.57 -28.10
C MET A 1 -29.02 -7.41 -27.52
N GLU A 2 -28.24 -7.65 -26.47
CA GLU A 2 -27.35 -6.61 -25.95
C GLU A 2 -26.20 -6.46 -26.95
N GLU A 3 -26.13 -5.30 -27.61
CA GLU A 3 -24.95 -4.90 -28.36
C GLU A 3 -23.78 -4.82 -27.38
N VAL A 4 -22.96 -5.87 -27.36
CA VAL A 4 -21.60 -5.77 -26.85
C VAL A 4 -20.90 -4.76 -27.76
N GLN A 5 -20.82 -3.51 -27.32
CA GLN A 5 -20.04 -2.48 -28.01
C GLN A 5 -18.61 -2.99 -28.17
N GLN A 6 -18.30 -3.49 -29.37
CA GLN A 6 -16.95 -3.70 -29.85
C GLN A 6 -16.31 -2.32 -29.95
N LYS A 7 -15.78 -1.83 -28.82
CA LYS A 7 -15.05 -0.56 -28.75
C LYS A 7 -13.82 -0.63 -29.65
N ASN A 8 -13.61 0.44 -30.42
CA ASN A 8 -12.67 0.50 -31.53
C ASN A 8 -11.21 0.37 -31.03
N PRO A 9 -10.35 -0.48 -31.63
CA PRO A 9 -8.96 -0.67 -31.21
C PRO A 9 -8.12 0.63 -31.22
N GLU A 10 -8.49 1.60 -32.05
CA GLU A 10 -7.84 2.91 -32.14
C GLU A 10 -8.00 3.75 -30.86
N GLU A 11 -9.16 3.67 -30.20
CA GLU A 11 -9.39 4.39 -28.93
C GLU A 11 -8.56 3.80 -27.81
N ILE A 12 -8.45 2.47 -27.75
CA ILE A 12 -7.66 1.76 -26.74
C ILE A 12 -6.18 2.12 -26.89
N GLU A 13 -5.69 2.20 -28.13
CA GLU A 13 -4.30 2.58 -28.41
C GLU A 13 -4.02 4.06 -28.03
N ASN A 14 -4.98 4.96 -28.26
CA ASN A 14 -4.87 6.35 -27.83
C ASN A 14 -4.90 6.49 -26.30
N ASP A 15 -5.77 5.75 -25.60
CA ASP A 15 -5.83 5.74 -24.13
C ASP A 15 -4.52 5.23 -23.52
N LYS A 16 -3.92 4.17 -24.10
CA LYS A 16 -2.59 3.68 -23.70
C LYS A 16 -1.50 4.73 -23.88
N LYS A 17 -1.44 5.36 -25.05
CA LYS A 17 -0.44 6.40 -25.34
C LYS A 17 -0.60 7.58 -24.39
N GLY A 18 -1.84 7.99 -24.10
CA GLY A 18 -2.17 9.01 -23.11
C GLY A 18 -1.66 8.65 -21.72
N LEU A 19 -1.94 7.43 -21.25
CA LEU A 19 -1.48 6.95 -19.95
C LEU A 19 0.04 6.84 -19.87
N VAL A 20 0.71 6.29 -20.90
CA VAL A 20 2.18 6.21 -20.95
C VAL A 20 2.81 7.60 -20.90
N LYS A 21 2.23 8.58 -21.61
CA LYS A 21 2.69 9.98 -21.54
C LYS A 21 2.52 10.53 -20.13
N TRP A 22 1.36 10.36 -19.52
CA TRP A 22 1.09 10.80 -18.16
C TRP A 22 2.05 10.18 -17.13
N VAL A 23 2.32 8.87 -17.24
CA VAL A 23 3.29 8.15 -16.38
C VAL A 23 4.70 8.74 -16.50
N LYS A 24 5.14 9.10 -17.72
CA LYS A 24 6.44 9.73 -17.95
C LYS A 24 6.52 11.14 -17.35
N GLU A 25 5.43 11.90 -17.41
CA GLU A 25 5.33 13.24 -16.81
C GLU A 25 5.36 13.19 -15.26
N HIS A 26 4.78 12.15 -14.66
CA HIS A 26 4.66 12.00 -13.20
C HIS A 26 5.73 11.06 -12.60
N LYS A 27 6.81 10.80 -13.34
CA LYS A 27 7.87 9.85 -12.95
C LYS A 27 8.46 10.10 -11.55
N ASP A 28 8.61 11.37 -11.17
CA ASP A 28 9.22 11.73 -9.88
C ASP A 28 8.25 11.46 -8.71
N GLN A 29 6.95 11.70 -8.93
CA GLN A 29 5.91 11.36 -7.96
C GLN A 29 5.74 9.85 -7.81
N LEU A 30 5.81 9.11 -8.92
CA LEU A 30 5.80 7.64 -8.92
C LEU A 30 7.02 7.08 -8.20
N ALA A 31 8.21 7.63 -8.44
CA ALA A 31 9.43 7.23 -7.73
C ALA A 31 9.32 7.50 -6.22
N LEU A 32 8.76 8.64 -5.82
CA LEU A 32 8.49 8.95 -4.42
C LEU A 32 7.47 7.97 -3.80
N ALA A 33 6.46 7.54 -4.55
CA ALA A 33 5.51 6.51 -4.14
C ALA A 33 6.12 5.08 -4.18
N GLY A 34 7.36 4.91 -4.65
CA GLY A 34 8.00 3.59 -4.78
C GLY A 34 7.54 2.77 -5.99
N VAL A 35 6.85 3.40 -6.96
CA VAL A 35 6.32 2.74 -8.15
C VAL A 35 7.32 2.80 -9.31
N SER A 36 7.63 1.65 -9.90
CA SER A 36 8.55 1.55 -11.04
C SER A 36 7.87 1.94 -12.36
N VAL A 37 8.31 3.05 -12.97
CA VAL A 37 7.82 3.55 -14.27
C VAL A 37 7.97 2.49 -15.37
N ALA A 38 9.10 1.78 -15.42
CA ALA A 38 9.34 0.77 -16.46
C ALA A 38 8.37 -0.41 -16.34
N ALA A 39 8.12 -0.90 -15.11
CA ALA A 39 7.18 -1.98 -14.86
C ALA A 39 5.75 -1.56 -15.23
N VAL A 40 5.34 -0.34 -14.85
CA VAL A 40 4.02 0.22 -15.19
C VAL A 40 3.81 0.32 -16.70
N ILE A 41 4.81 0.83 -17.45
CA ILE A 41 4.72 0.92 -18.91
C ILE A 41 4.57 -0.48 -19.53
N ALA A 42 5.31 -1.48 -19.06
CA ALA A 42 5.20 -2.85 -19.55
C ALA A 42 3.78 -3.43 -19.33
N VAL A 43 3.19 -3.21 -18.15
CA VAL A 43 1.80 -3.60 -17.87
C VAL A 43 0.84 -2.92 -18.83
N ILE A 44 0.94 -1.58 -19.00
CA ILE A 44 0.04 -0.81 -19.88
C ILE A 44 0.08 -1.33 -21.33
N LEU A 45 1.28 -1.65 -21.84
CA LEU A 45 1.43 -2.19 -23.20
C LEU A 45 0.74 -3.56 -23.35
N GLY A 46 0.80 -4.41 -22.32
CA GLY A 46 0.19 -5.73 -22.31
C GLY A 46 -1.35 -5.75 -22.16
N LEU A 47 -1.96 -4.66 -21.66
CA LEU A 47 -3.40 -4.57 -21.50
C LEU A 47 -4.12 -4.54 -22.85
N LYS A 48 -5.25 -5.23 -22.97
CA LYS A 48 -6.11 -5.16 -24.18
C LYS A 48 -7.49 -4.57 -23.91
N ASN A 49 -7.81 -4.33 -22.63
CA ASN A 49 -9.10 -3.86 -22.18
C ASN A 49 -9.02 -2.41 -21.66
N LYS A 50 -10.00 -1.59 -22.05
CA LYS A 50 -10.10 -0.18 -21.65
C LYS A 50 -10.37 0.00 -20.15
N ASP A 51 -11.22 -0.85 -19.57
CA ASP A 51 -11.51 -0.75 -18.14
C ASP A 51 -10.26 -1.07 -17.31
N SER A 52 -9.43 -2.02 -17.76
CA SER A 52 -8.15 -2.31 -17.14
C SER A 52 -7.16 -1.15 -17.22
N ILE A 53 -7.10 -0.43 -18.36
CA ILE A 53 -6.27 0.77 -18.51
C ILE A 53 -6.72 1.87 -17.54
N THR A 54 -8.04 2.08 -17.46
CA THR A 54 -8.64 3.07 -16.56
C THR A 54 -8.37 2.73 -15.10
N ASN A 55 -8.50 1.44 -14.74
CA ASN A 55 -8.21 0.95 -13.41
C ASN A 55 -6.74 1.19 -13.03
N VAL A 56 -5.78 0.84 -13.91
CA VAL A 56 -4.35 1.14 -13.68
C VAL A 56 -4.12 2.63 -13.46
N TRP A 57 -4.78 3.50 -14.23
CA TRP A 57 -4.63 4.95 -14.03
C TRP A 57 -5.18 5.41 -12.67
N LEU A 58 -6.34 4.90 -12.24
CA LEU A 58 -6.92 5.23 -10.94
C LEU A 58 -6.04 4.73 -9.79
N THR A 59 -5.55 3.49 -9.87
CA THR A 59 -4.62 2.92 -8.89
C THR A 59 -3.35 3.76 -8.78
N LEU A 60 -2.73 4.17 -9.90
CA LEU A 60 -1.52 4.99 -9.87
C LEU A 60 -1.76 6.35 -9.20
N LYS A 61 -2.91 6.98 -9.43
CA LYS A 61 -3.28 8.23 -8.76
C LYS A 61 -3.49 8.02 -7.26
N ASP A 62 -4.05 6.88 -6.87
CA ASP A 62 -4.23 6.55 -5.46
C ASP A 62 -2.89 6.29 -4.76
N GLU A 63 -1.98 5.53 -5.38
CA GLU A 63 -0.62 5.30 -4.88
C GLU A 63 0.16 6.61 -4.69
N ILE A 64 0.09 7.53 -5.66
CA ILE A 64 0.71 8.86 -5.52
C ILE A 64 0.11 9.62 -4.32
N LYS A 65 -1.21 9.52 -4.11
CA LYS A 65 -1.88 10.15 -2.96
C LYS A 65 -1.54 9.48 -1.64
N LYS A 66 -1.41 8.15 -1.61
CA LYS A 66 -1.05 7.33 -0.45
C LYS A 66 0.39 7.65 -0.04
N GLY A 67 1.27 7.87 -1.01
CA GLY A 67 2.64 8.29 -0.82
C GLY A 67 3.57 7.13 -0.46
N LYS A 68 4.84 7.46 -0.16
CA LYS A 68 5.88 6.45 0.09
C LYS A 68 5.52 5.52 1.25
N PRO A 69 5.69 4.19 1.12
CA PRO A 69 5.59 3.26 2.24
C PRO A 69 6.43 3.73 3.44
N LEU A 70 5.90 3.56 4.65
CA LEU A 70 6.48 4.02 5.93
C LEU A 70 6.59 5.55 6.09
N SER A 71 6.02 6.36 5.20
CA SER A 71 5.85 7.80 5.44
C SER A 71 4.63 8.08 6.30
N ALA A 72 4.60 9.24 6.98
CA ALA A 72 3.45 9.66 7.79
C ALA A 72 2.12 9.63 6.99
N LYS A 73 2.14 10.12 5.75
CA LYS A 73 0.98 10.10 4.85
C LYS A 73 0.51 8.68 4.50
N TRP A 74 1.46 7.76 4.35
CA TRP A 74 1.13 6.37 4.09
C TRP A 74 0.47 5.72 5.31
N TYR A 75 0.98 5.96 6.53
CA TYR A 75 0.34 5.46 7.75
C TYR A 75 -1.07 5.99 7.98
N GLU A 76 -1.46 7.13 7.41
CA GLU A 76 -2.85 7.63 7.47
C GLU A 76 -3.78 6.89 6.51
N LYS A 77 -3.26 6.41 5.38
CA LYS A 77 -4.06 5.91 4.25
C LYS A 77 -3.94 4.40 4.00
N ALA A 78 -2.90 3.76 4.51
CA ALA A 78 -2.70 2.32 4.40
C ALA A 78 -3.85 1.57 5.05
N ASP A 79 -4.24 0.45 4.45
CA ASP A 79 -5.19 -0.46 5.05
C ASP A 79 -4.52 -1.38 6.08
N LEU A 80 -5.34 -2.16 6.78
CA LEU A 80 -4.85 -3.04 7.86
C LEU A 80 -4.00 -4.21 7.33
N GLU A 81 -4.34 -4.73 6.15
CA GLU A 81 -3.63 -5.85 5.54
C GLU A 81 -2.25 -5.39 5.06
N GLU A 82 -2.18 -4.25 4.37
CA GLU A 82 -0.94 -3.60 3.96
C GLU A 82 -0.01 -3.32 5.15
N LEU A 83 -0.55 -2.84 6.28
CA LEU A 83 0.25 -2.60 7.49
C LEU A 83 0.86 -3.89 8.04
N LYS A 84 0.09 -4.98 8.07
CA LYS A 84 0.55 -6.30 8.53
C LYS A 84 1.61 -6.88 7.60
N ASP A 85 1.41 -6.78 6.29
CA ASP A 85 2.36 -7.26 5.28
C ASP A 85 3.70 -6.52 5.36
N VAL A 86 3.65 -5.20 5.54
CA VAL A 86 4.86 -4.38 5.74
C VAL A 86 5.54 -4.75 7.06
N ARG A 87 4.78 -4.92 8.14
CA ARG A 87 5.31 -5.35 9.45
C ARG A 87 6.04 -6.69 9.33
N ASP A 88 5.44 -7.66 8.66
CA ASP A 88 6.03 -8.98 8.44
C ASP A 88 7.29 -8.92 7.58
N SER A 89 7.29 -8.07 6.55
CA SER A 89 8.47 -7.83 5.71
C SER A 89 9.62 -7.21 6.53
N VAL A 90 9.32 -6.23 7.39
CA VAL A 90 10.30 -5.61 8.30
C VAL A 90 10.83 -6.64 9.30
N GLN A 91 9.97 -7.46 9.89
CA GLN A 91 10.38 -8.53 10.81
C GLN A 91 11.31 -9.54 10.14
N LYS A 92 10.96 -10.01 8.93
CA LYS A 92 11.80 -10.93 8.15
C LYS A 92 13.17 -10.31 7.83
N ALA A 93 13.20 -9.03 7.46
CA ALA A 93 14.44 -8.31 7.22
C ALA A 93 15.28 -8.17 8.50
N TYR A 94 14.66 -7.86 9.64
CA TYR A 94 15.31 -7.74 10.95
C TYR A 94 15.99 -9.06 11.38
N LEU A 95 15.33 -10.19 11.14
CA LEU A 95 15.83 -11.53 11.46
C LEU A 95 16.96 -12.00 10.53
N ASN A 96 17.33 -11.24 9.50
CA ASN A 96 18.42 -11.61 8.62
C ASN A 96 19.77 -11.55 9.38
N PRO A 97 20.50 -12.69 9.51
CA PRO A 97 21.76 -12.73 10.25
C PRO A 97 22.87 -11.93 9.58
N LYS A 98 22.77 -11.68 8.26
CA LYS A 98 23.77 -10.91 7.49
C LYS A 98 23.54 -9.40 7.53
N LEU A 99 22.50 -8.94 8.23
CA LEU A 99 22.18 -7.53 8.34
C LEU A 99 23.18 -6.79 9.24
N SER A 100 23.59 -5.59 8.85
CA SER A 100 24.42 -4.73 9.69
C SER A 100 23.68 -4.32 10.96
N MET A 101 24.44 -4.05 12.03
CA MET A 101 23.87 -3.65 13.32
C MET A 101 23.11 -2.32 13.23
N GLU A 102 23.63 -1.35 12.45
CA GLU A 102 22.97 -0.06 12.21
C GLU A 102 21.59 -0.24 11.57
N THR A 103 21.52 -1.00 10.47
CA THR A 103 20.25 -1.27 9.79
C THR A 103 19.31 -2.07 10.68
N ARG A 104 19.84 -2.99 11.50
CA ARG A 104 19.04 -3.74 12.48
C ARG A 104 18.40 -2.80 13.52
N GLY A 105 19.13 -1.78 13.98
CA GLY A 105 18.60 -0.73 14.85
C GLY A 105 17.46 0.04 14.19
N HIS A 106 17.65 0.50 12.94
CA HIS A 106 16.57 1.19 12.21
C HIS A 106 15.30 0.32 12.04
N LEU A 107 15.45 -0.97 11.74
CA LEU A 107 14.30 -1.87 11.64
C LEU A 107 13.63 -2.11 13.00
N TRP A 108 14.42 -2.20 14.07
CA TRP A 108 13.91 -2.30 15.43
C TRP A 108 13.05 -1.10 15.81
N ASP A 109 13.47 0.12 15.45
CA ASP A 109 12.71 1.34 15.72
C ASP A 109 11.43 1.44 14.87
N LEU A 110 11.41 0.82 13.69
CA LEU A 110 10.24 0.80 12.80
C LEU A 110 9.14 -0.14 13.26
N LEU A 111 9.48 -1.32 13.81
CA LEU A 111 8.51 -2.31 14.28
C LEU A 111 7.43 -1.73 15.22
N PRO A 112 7.77 -1.03 16.33
CA PRO A 112 6.76 -0.49 17.24
C PRO A 112 5.90 0.62 16.60
N VAL A 113 6.44 1.37 15.64
CA VAL A 113 5.68 2.38 14.89
C VAL A 113 4.59 1.72 14.06
N ILE A 114 4.93 0.62 13.37
CA ILE A 114 3.98 -0.14 12.57
C ILE A 114 2.97 -0.86 13.47
N ASP A 115 3.43 -1.52 14.55
CA ASP A 115 2.56 -2.21 15.51
C ASP A 115 1.54 -1.24 16.14
N ASN A 116 1.94 -0.01 16.47
CA ASN A 116 1.03 1.04 16.94
C ASN A 116 0.00 1.46 15.88
N ALA A 117 0.42 1.59 14.62
CA ALA A 117 -0.49 1.92 13.52
C ALA A 117 -1.52 0.81 13.25
N ILE A 118 -1.10 -0.47 13.35
CA ILE A 118 -1.97 -1.65 13.30
C ILE A 118 -2.95 -1.59 14.46
N GLY A 119 -2.46 -1.46 15.70
CA GLY A 119 -3.30 -1.44 16.89
C GLY A 119 -4.37 -0.34 16.85
N LYS A 120 -3.99 0.88 16.45
CA LYS A 120 -4.95 2.00 16.29
C LYS A 120 -6.08 1.67 15.32
N ARG A 121 -5.83 0.92 14.25
CA ARG A 121 -6.84 0.51 13.27
C ARG A 121 -7.65 -0.70 13.73
N GLU A 122 -6.98 -1.73 14.26
CA GLU A 122 -7.65 -2.97 14.70
C GLU A 122 -8.63 -2.72 15.83
N TRP A 123 -8.28 -1.78 16.72
CA TRP A 123 -9.06 -1.44 17.91
C TRP A 123 -9.88 -0.15 17.74
N ALA A 124 -9.90 0.46 16.56
CA ALA A 124 -10.75 1.62 16.29
C ALA A 124 -12.22 1.26 16.51
N GLY A 125 -12.86 1.91 17.50
CA GLY A 125 -14.26 1.67 17.84
C GLY A 125 -14.54 0.35 18.55
N LYS A 126 -13.51 -0.42 18.95
CA LYS A 126 -13.65 -1.60 19.80
C LYS A 126 -13.31 -1.25 21.23
N GLU A 127 -14.01 -1.87 22.18
CA GLU A 127 -13.59 -1.85 23.57
C GLU A 127 -12.26 -2.60 23.69
N TYR A 128 -11.29 -1.99 24.37
CA TYR A 128 -9.93 -2.53 24.46
C TYR A 128 -9.95 -3.82 25.28
N GLY A 129 -9.74 -4.96 24.63
CA GLY A 129 -9.93 -6.29 25.23
C GLY A 129 -8.74 -6.86 26.02
N PHE A 130 -7.69 -6.08 26.28
CA PHE A 130 -6.64 -6.51 27.21
C PHE A 130 -7.06 -6.20 28.64
N PRO A 131 -6.71 -7.06 29.62
CA PRO A 131 -7.08 -6.82 31.00
C PRO A 131 -6.55 -5.46 31.47
N VAL A 132 -7.47 -4.54 31.74
CA VAL A 132 -7.15 -3.25 32.35
C VAL A 132 -6.92 -3.50 33.83
N LYS A 133 -5.80 -3.01 34.36
CA LYS A 133 -5.54 -3.08 35.81
C LYS A 133 -6.49 -2.11 36.51
N SER A 134 -7.50 -2.65 37.19
CA SER A 134 -8.35 -1.91 38.13
C SER A 134 -7.71 -1.90 39.52
N GLU A 135 -8.22 -1.08 40.43
CA GLU A 135 -7.83 -1.11 41.86
C GLU A 135 -8.00 -2.52 42.48
N ASN A 136 -8.85 -3.37 41.89
CA ASN A 136 -9.16 -4.71 42.35
C ASN A 136 -8.54 -5.85 41.50
N GLY A 137 -7.60 -5.54 40.59
CA GLY A 137 -6.88 -6.54 39.77
C GLY A 137 -7.16 -6.45 38.27
N TRP A 138 -6.79 -7.48 37.53
CA TRP A 138 -6.92 -7.56 36.07
C TRP A 138 -8.38 -7.75 35.65
N HIS A 139 -8.93 -6.86 34.82
CA HIS A 139 -10.23 -7.07 34.17
C HIS A 139 -10.16 -8.24 33.20
N LEU A 140 -10.61 -9.43 33.60
CA LEU A 140 -10.89 -10.50 32.64
C LEU A 140 -12.26 -10.24 32.02
N SER A 141 -12.35 -10.27 30.69
CA SER A 141 -13.64 -10.35 30.01
C SER A 141 -14.37 -11.59 30.54
N SER A 142 -15.59 -11.40 31.03
CA SER A 142 -16.41 -12.51 31.50
C SER A 142 -16.85 -13.35 30.29
N ASP A 143 -16.51 -14.64 30.31
CA ASP A 143 -17.08 -15.66 29.40
C ASP A 143 -18.62 -15.75 29.55
#